data_AF-A0A4Q0QFM9-F1
#
_entry.id   AF-A0A4Q0QFM9-F1
#
_cell.length_a   1.000
_cell.length_b   1.000
_cell.length_c   1.000
_cell.angle_alpha   90.00
_cell.angle_beta   90.00
_cell.angle_gamma   90.00
#
_symmetry.space_group_name_H-M   'P 1'
#
loop_
_entity.id
_entity.type
_entity.pdbx_description
1 polymer ?
#
loop_
_entity_poly.entity_id
_entity_poly.type
_entity_poly.pdbx_seq_one_letter_code
_entity_poly.pdbx_strand_id
1 'polypeptide(L)'
;MKLDRNTQIGGQPAKFVRDLLADATNSHGFYACLVDEHLFRAWWRATIDELIEKGKLDGSNRGHALRLWTNARKRDKIFGVRLPEVPDFTAQTDSLIQALLAHELICEADRESDGRMIYRVTDEGHATGMKSLIPRMSRAAAEALLEEVLARVAKINSDDELLHYVTEVRVFGSYLTDSDDLGDLDVAIKMERRRIEGEWVKAAQALADKSGRTLSFFHRLTFPETEVRRRIKRRLPRISLHETSELDENPQMGGQTVYSFTPPADNRQAS
;
A
#
# COMPACT_ATOMS: atom_id res chain seq x y z
N MET A 1 1.20 -21.91 6.00
CA MET A 1 -0.28 -22.07 5.85
C MET A 1 -0.80 -21.27 4.64
N LYS A 2 -1.76 -21.79 3.86
CA LYS A 2 -2.45 -20.96 2.84
C LYS A 2 -3.48 -20.07 3.56
N LEU A 3 -3.10 -18.83 3.90
CA LEU A 3 -4.09 -17.81 4.29
C LEU A 3 -4.87 -17.43 3.03
N ASP A 4 -6.10 -17.92 2.92
CA ASP A 4 -7.07 -17.35 2.00
C ASP A 4 -7.87 -16.23 2.70
N ARG A 5 -8.65 -15.47 1.95
CA ARG A 5 -9.41 -14.34 2.49
C ARG A 5 -10.52 -14.75 3.46
N ASN A 6 -11.00 -16.00 3.38
CA ASN A 6 -12.09 -16.53 4.19
C ASN A 6 -11.57 -17.21 5.48
N THR A 7 -10.27 -17.46 5.54
CA THR A 7 -9.59 -18.04 6.70
C THR A 7 -9.75 -17.09 7.89
N GLN A 8 -10.11 -17.68 9.04
CA GLN A 8 -10.10 -17.00 10.32
C GLN A 8 -9.04 -17.64 11.22
N ILE A 9 -8.31 -16.82 11.96
CA ILE A 9 -7.36 -17.27 12.99
C ILE A 9 -7.74 -16.56 14.27
N GLY A 10 -7.99 -17.32 15.35
CA GLY A 10 -8.45 -16.76 16.63
C GLY A 10 -9.74 -15.94 16.51
N GLY A 11 -10.64 -16.32 15.59
CA GLY A 11 -11.88 -15.58 15.29
C GLY A 11 -11.69 -14.28 14.50
N GLN A 12 -10.45 -13.93 14.14
CA GLN A 12 -10.16 -12.73 13.34
C GLN A 12 -10.01 -13.04 11.85
N PRO A 13 -10.49 -12.17 10.94
CA PRO A 13 -10.29 -12.36 9.51
C PRO A 13 -8.81 -12.38 9.12
N ALA A 14 -8.46 -13.14 8.07
CA ALA A 14 -7.10 -13.20 7.51
C ALA A 14 -6.44 -11.82 7.29
N LYS A 15 -7.23 -10.82 6.88
CA LYS A 15 -6.74 -9.44 6.72
C LYS A 15 -6.28 -8.82 8.02
N PHE A 16 -7.05 -8.98 9.09
CA PHE A 16 -6.70 -8.48 10.41
C PHE A 16 -5.36 -9.09 10.86
N VAL A 17 -5.25 -10.42 10.76
CA VAL A 17 -4.04 -11.16 11.17
C VAL A 17 -2.82 -10.72 10.36
N ARG A 18 -2.98 -10.59 9.04
CA ARG A 18 -1.90 -10.12 8.17
C ARG A 18 -1.46 -8.70 8.52
N ASP A 19 -2.40 -7.78 8.71
CA ASP A 19 -2.09 -6.39 9.06
C ASP A 19 -1.39 -6.30 10.43
N LEU A 20 -1.81 -7.12 11.41
CA LEU A 20 -1.17 -7.27 12.72
C LEU A 20 0.28 -7.76 12.62
N LEU A 21 0.53 -8.83 11.85
CA LEU A 21 1.88 -9.39 11.66
C LEU A 21 2.80 -8.44 10.88
N ALA A 22 2.24 -7.70 9.92
CA ALA A 22 2.98 -6.66 9.20
C ALA A 22 3.43 -5.51 10.12
N ASP A 23 2.58 -5.11 11.06
CA ASP A 23 2.90 -4.06 12.04
C ASP A 23 3.96 -4.55 13.05
N ALA A 24 3.83 -5.80 13.50
CA ALA A 24 4.81 -6.43 14.38
C ALA A 24 6.19 -6.56 13.74
N THR A 25 6.26 -6.78 12.42
CA THR A 25 7.52 -6.83 11.66
C THR A 25 8.29 -5.50 11.70
N ASN A 26 7.57 -4.38 11.82
CA ASN A 26 8.17 -3.05 11.91
C ASN A 26 8.36 -2.58 13.37
N SER A 27 8.05 -3.44 14.34
CA SER A 27 8.09 -3.15 15.77
C SER A 27 9.20 -3.94 16.46
N HIS A 28 9.55 -3.55 17.70
CA HIS A 28 10.65 -4.16 18.46
C HIS A 28 10.31 -5.54 19.08
N GLY A 29 9.11 -6.07 18.80
CA GLY A 29 8.62 -7.34 19.33
C GLY A 29 7.12 -7.52 19.12
N PHE A 30 6.60 -8.70 19.47
CA PHE A 30 5.16 -9.01 19.44
C PHE A 30 4.63 -9.16 20.87
N TYR A 31 3.64 -8.35 21.24
CA TYR A 31 3.13 -8.24 22.61
C TYR A 31 1.61 -8.34 22.65
N ALA A 32 1.05 -8.75 23.79
CA ALA A 32 -0.41 -8.76 23.98
C ALA A 32 -1.06 -7.38 23.82
N CYS A 33 -0.37 -6.30 24.20
CA CYS A 33 -0.85 -4.94 24.00
C CYS A 33 -0.96 -4.55 22.52
N LEU A 34 -0.11 -5.09 21.64
CA LEU A 34 -0.22 -4.85 20.20
C LEU A 34 -1.50 -5.49 19.64
N VAL A 35 -1.83 -6.70 20.09
CA VAL A 35 -3.06 -7.39 19.70
C VAL A 35 -4.30 -6.61 20.16
N ASP A 36 -4.34 -6.21 21.44
CA ASP A 36 -5.41 -5.39 22.01
C ASP A 36 -5.58 -4.07 21.24
N GLU A 37 -4.49 -3.41 20.86
CA GLU A 37 -4.54 -2.18 20.08
C GLU A 37 -5.17 -2.38 18.70
N HIS A 38 -4.81 -3.47 18.00
CA HIS A 38 -5.40 -3.79 16.70
C HIS A 38 -6.89 -4.12 16.82
N LEU A 39 -7.28 -4.91 17.82
CA LEU A 39 -8.69 -5.23 18.11
C LEU A 39 -9.48 -3.95 18.40
N PHE A 40 -8.92 -3.05 19.22
CA PHE A 40 -9.52 -1.76 19.54
C PHE A 40 -9.66 -0.86 18.30
N ARG A 41 -8.64 -0.79 17.44
CA ARG A 41 -8.72 -0.03 16.17
C ARG A 41 -9.80 -0.58 15.24
N ALA A 42 -9.93 -1.90 15.15
CA ALA A 42 -10.96 -2.56 14.36
C ALA A 42 -12.36 -2.26 14.90
N TRP A 43 -12.56 -2.41 16.21
CA TRP A 43 -13.81 -2.04 16.89
C TRP A 43 -14.16 -0.56 16.72
N TRP A 44 -13.18 0.34 16.88
CA TRP A 44 -13.36 1.77 16.71
C TRP A 44 -13.87 2.09 15.29
N ARG A 45 -13.23 1.51 14.28
CA ARG A 45 -13.64 1.70 12.88
C ARG A 45 -15.07 1.24 12.65
N ALA A 46 -15.42 0.03 13.13
CA ALA A 46 -16.78 -0.51 13.00
C ALA A 46 -17.81 0.38 13.71
N THR A 47 -17.48 0.86 14.91
CA THR A 47 -18.33 1.76 15.69
C THR A 47 -18.59 3.07 14.96
N ILE A 48 -17.56 3.69 14.36
CA ILE A 48 -17.73 4.92 13.57
C ILE A 48 -18.61 4.66 12.35
N ASP A 49 -18.37 3.56 11.64
CA ASP A 49 -19.14 3.20 10.44
C ASP A 49 -20.63 2.96 10.79
N GLU A 50 -20.92 2.26 11.90
CA GLU A 50 -22.27 2.04 12.41
C GLU A 50 -22.97 3.34 12.84
N LEU A 51 -22.24 4.28 13.49
CA LEU A 51 -22.80 5.58 13.87
C LEU A 51 -23.17 6.42 12.65
N ILE A 52 -22.39 6.35 11.57
CA ILE A 52 -22.69 7.02 10.30
C ILE A 52 -23.90 6.38 9.64
N GLU A 53 -23.95 5.04 9.57
CA GLU A 53 -25.07 4.30 8.99
C GLU A 53 -26.39 4.61 9.70
N LYS A 54 -26.36 4.74 11.03
CA LYS A 54 -27.52 5.14 11.85
C LYS A 54 -27.84 6.64 11.79
N GLY A 55 -27.13 7.42 10.97
CA GLY A 55 -27.32 8.87 10.83
C GLY A 55 -26.96 9.69 12.08
N LYS A 56 -26.25 9.09 13.05
CA LYS A 56 -25.83 9.77 14.28
C LYS A 56 -24.59 10.62 14.08
N LEU A 57 -23.75 10.25 13.11
CA LEU A 57 -22.54 10.96 12.73
C LEU A 57 -22.58 11.30 11.24
N ASP A 58 -22.22 12.53 10.88
CA ASP A 58 -22.07 12.91 9.48
C ASP A 58 -20.88 12.16 8.84
N GLY A 59 -21.15 11.48 7.72
CA GLY A 59 -20.14 10.74 6.96
C GLY A 59 -18.97 11.60 6.48
N SER A 60 -19.17 12.91 6.29
CA SER A 60 -18.09 13.86 5.97
C SER A 60 -17.00 13.88 7.07
N ASN A 61 -17.38 13.63 8.32
CA ASN A 61 -16.48 13.61 9.47
C ASN A 61 -15.77 12.27 9.68
N ARG A 62 -16.07 11.23 8.88
CA ARG A 62 -15.53 9.87 9.06
C ARG A 62 -14.01 9.85 9.20
N GLY A 63 -13.29 10.54 8.31
CA GLY A 63 -11.83 10.58 8.34
C GLY A 63 -11.25 11.31 9.58
N HIS A 64 -11.98 12.28 10.13
CA HIS A 64 -11.60 12.93 11.38
C HIS A 64 -11.90 12.00 12.57
N ALA A 65 -13.09 11.40 12.61
CA ALA A 65 -13.48 10.45 13.65
C ALA A 65 -12.48 9.28 13.80
N LEU A 66 -12.05 8.69 12.68
CA LEU A 66 -11.08 7.59 12.70
C LEU A 66 -9.71 8.00 13.27
N ARG A 67 -9.29 9.27 13.13
CA ARG A 67 -8.02 9.77 13.68
C ARG A 67 -8.04 9.97 15.19
N LEU A 68 -9.22 10.03 15.81
CA LEU A 68 -9.37 10.24 17.26
C LEU A 68 -9.19 8.96 18.09
N TRP A 69 -8.90 7.82 17.44
CA TRP A 69 -8.83 6.50 18.08
C TRP A 69 -7.82 6.44 19.24
N THR A 70 -6.68 7.13 19.16
CA THR A 70 -5.62 7.11 20.19
C THR A 70 -6.11 7.56 21.58
N ASN A 71 -7.14 8.41 21.63
CA ASN A 71 -7.75 8.89 22.86
C ASN A 71 -9.16 8.34 23.08
N ALA A 72 -9.65 7.45 22.21
CA ALA A 72 -11.03 7.00 22.25
C ALA A 72 -11.36 6.19 23.52
N ARG A 73 -10.40 5.45 24.09
CA ARG A 73 -10.59 4.76 25.39
C ARG A 73 -10.91 5.71 26.55
N LYS A 74 -10.54 6.99 26.45
CA LYS A 74 -10.73 8.02 27.48
C LYS A 74 -11.92 8.94 27.18
N ARG A 75 -12.66 8.70 26.10
CA ARG A 75 -13.73 9.58 25.60
C ARG A 75 -15.07 8.89 25.71
N ASP A 76 -16.05 9.62 26.22
CA ASP A 76 -17.46 9.22 26.21
C ASP A 76 -18.20 9.75 24.96
N LYS A 77 -17.63 10.75 24.27
CA LYS A 77 -18.23 11.42 23.11
C LYS A 77 -17.21 11.83 22.04
N ILE A 78 -17.70 11.88 20.79
CA ILE A 78 -17.06 12.58 19.67
C ILE A 78 -18.11 13.39 18.91
N PHE A 79 -17.79 14.63 18.52
CA PHE A 79 -18.72 15.50 17.79
C PHE A 79 -20.12 15.61 18.45
N GLY A 80 -20.17 15.56 19.78
CA GLY A 80 -21.43 15.56 20.56
C GLY A 80 -22.17 14.21 20.60
N VAL A 81 -21.76 13.23 19.79
CA VAL A 81 -22.34 11.87 19.74
C VAL A 81 -21.75 11.02 20.86
N ARG A 82 -22.61 10.37 21.63
CA ARG A 82 -22.21 9.42 22.68
C ARG A 82 -21.67 8.13 22.07
N LEU A 83 -20.51 7.71 22.54
CA LEU A 83 -19.86 6.48 22.15
C LEU A 83 -20.39 5.29 22.98
N PRO A 84 -20.44 4.09 22.39
CA PRO A 84 -20.61 2.87 23.17
C PRO A 84 -19.40 2.64 24.10
N GLU A 85 -19.62 1.86 25.15
CA GLU A 85 -18.55 1.40 26.03
C GLU A 85 -17.56 0.54 25.25
N VAL A 86 -16.27 0.73 25.52
CA VAL A 86 -15.20 -0.03 24.88
C VAL A 86 -15.24 -1.47 25.43
N PRO A 87 -15.35 -2.50 24.58
CA PRO A 87 -15.28 -3.88 25.03
C PRO A 87 -13.96 -4.20 25.73
N ASP A 88 -14.01 -5.13 26.67
CA ASP A 88 -12.81 -5.79 27.15
C ASP A 88 -12.34 -6.80 26.10
N PHE A 89 -11.15 -6.58 25.56
CA PHE A 89 -10.55 -7.42 24.52
C PHE A 89 -9.68 -8.53 25.09
N THR A 90 -9.51 -8.65 26.42
CA THR A 90 -8.55 -9.58 27.05
C THR A 90 -8.73 -11.03 26.56
N ALA A 91 -9.96 -11.57 26.63
CA ALA A 91 -10.23 -12.94 26.19
C ALA A 91 -10.01 -13.14 24.68
N GLN A 92 -10.26 -12.12 23.87
CA GLN A 92 -10.06 -12.15 22.41
C GLN A 92 -8.58 -12.07 22.06
N THR A 93 -7.82 -11.25 22.81
CA THR A 93 -6.36 -11.17 22.73
C THR A 93 -5.73 -12.51 23.03
N ASP A 94 -6.10 -13.14 24.15
CA ASP A 94 -5.57 -14.45 24.54
C ASP A 94 -5.89 -15.52 23.48
N SER A 95 -7.14 -15.55 23.03
CA SER A 95 -7.57 -16.50 21.99
C SER A 95 -6.79 -16.31 20.69
N LEU A 96 -6.52 -15.07 20.28
CA LEU A 96 -5.74 -14.80 19.08
C LEU A 96 -4.28 -15.19 19.25
N ILE A 97 -3.65 -14.87 20.38
CA ILE A 97 -2.26 -15.25 20.66
C ILE A 97 -2.11 -16.77 20.61
N GLN A 98 -3.01 -17.50 21.28
CA GLN A 98 -3.00 -18.97 21.27
C GLN A 98 -3.15 -19.54 19.85
N ALA A 99 -4.02 -18.94 19.04
CA ALA A 99 -4.17 -19.35 17.64
C ALA A 99 -2.91 -19.04 16.81
N LEU A 100 -2.27 -17.88 17.00
CA LEU A 100 -1.04 -17.53 16.30
C LEU A 100 0.13 -18.45 16.67
N LEU A 101 0.23 -18.86 17.94
CA LEU A 101 1.19 -19.86 18.41
C LEU A 101 0.92 -21.23 17.77
N ALA A 102 -0.35 -21.68 17.76
CA ALA A 102 -0.75 -22.95 17.19
C ALA A 102 -0.50 -23.04 15.67
N HIS A 103 -0.50 -21.90 14.97
CA HIS A 103 -0.16 -21.79 13.55
C HIS A 103 1.32 -21.48 13.30
N GLU A 104 2.16 -21.46 14.33
CA GLU A 104 3.60 -21.17 14.26
C GLU A 104 3.91 -19.81 13.61
N LEU A 105 2.99 -18.85 13.70
CA LEU A 105 3.17 -17.49 13.16
C LEU A 105 3.92 -16.59 14.15
N ILE A 106 3.86 -16.93 15.44
CA ILE A 106 4.66 -16.36 16.51
C ILE A 106 5.21 -17.48 17.38
N CYS A 107 6.26 -17.21 18.15
CA CYS A 107 6.78 -18.09 19.18
C CYS A 107 7.07 -17.32 20.47
N GLU A 108 7.08 -18.03 21.61
CA GLU A 108 7.55 -17.46 22.88
C GLU A 108 9.04 -17.15 22.78
N ALA A 109 9.43 -15.94 23.17
CA ALA A 109 10.82 -15.48 23.04
C ALA A 109 11.45 -15.16 24.40
N ASP A 110 10.74 -14.42 25.24
CA ASP A 110 11.24 -13.98 26.54
C ASP A 110 10.08 -13.60 27.48
N ARG A 111 10.38 -13.18 28.70
CA ARG A 111 9.42 -12.56 29.62
C ARG A 111 9.93 -11.22 30.10
N GLU A 112 9.05 -10.22 30.17
CA GLU A 112 9.34 -8.98 30.88
C GLU A 112 9.55 -9.23 32.37
N SER A 113 10.22 -8.28 33.04
CA SER A 113 10.50 -8.35 34.49
C SER A 113 9.24 -8.46 35.36
N ASP A 114 8.08 -8.06 34.85
CA ASP A 114 6.78 -8.19 35.53
C ASP A 114 6.04 -9.51 35.20
N GLY A 115 6.68 -10.42 34.46
CA GLY A 115 6.16 -11.74 34.12
C GLY A 115 5.34 -11.80 32.83
N ARG A 116 5.11 -10.67 32.13
CA ARG A 116 4.42 -10.67 30.84
C ARG A 116 5.25 -11.37 29.76
N MET A 117 4.62 -12.22 28.97
CA MET A 117 5.28 -12.93 27.87
C MET A 117 5.58 -11.99 26.70
N ILE A 118 6.80 -12.06 26.19
CA ILE A 118 7.23 -11.43 24.94
C ILE A 118 7.28 -12.51 23.87
N TYR A 119 6.60 -12.25 22.75
CA TYR A 119 6.62 -13.13 21.59
C TYR A 119 7.51 -12.55 20.49
N ARG A 120 7.99 -13.45 19.62
CA ARG A 120 8.68 -13.11 18.38
C ARG A 120 7.86 -13.59 17.19
N VAL A 121 7.82 -12.79 16.13
CA VAL A 121 7.25 -13.19 14.84
C VAL A 121 8.19 -14.20 14.18
N THR A 122 7.67 -15.32 13.71
CA THR A 122 8.47 -16.34 13.00
C THR A 122 8.68 -15.94 11.53
N ASP A 123 9.53 -16.66 10.80
CA ASP A 123 9.70 -16.43 9.35
C ASP A 123 8.38 -16.62 8.58
N GLU A 124 7.55 -17.61 8.94
CA GLU A 124 6.21 -17.80 8.36
C GLU A 124 5.26 -16.66 8.77
N GLY A 125 5.40 -16.14 9.99
CA GLY A 125 4.69 -14.96 10.47
C GLY A 125 5.03 -13.71 9.65
N HIS A 126 6.31 -13.46 9.39
CA HIS A 126 6.80 -12.37 8.55
C HIS A 126 6.30 -12.53 7.10
N ALA A 127 6.48 -13.72 6.51
CA ALA A 127 5.98 -14.02 5.18
C ALA A 127 4.47 -13.81 5.09
N THR A 128 3.72 -14.19 6.14
CA THR A 128 2.28 -13.97 6.22
C THR A 128 1.93 -12.49 6.29
N GLY A 129 2.62 -11.70 7.12
CA GLY A 129 2.46 -10.25 7.20
C GLY A 129 2.68 -9.53 5.87
N MET A 130 3.58 -10.04 5.03
CA MET A 130 3.90 -9.48 3.72
C MET A 130 2.94 -9.94 2.59
N LYS A 131 2.06 -10.94 2.82
CA LYS A 131 1.15 -11.44 1.78
C LYS A 131 0.13 -10.39 1.35
N SER A 132 0.01 -10.19 0.04
CA SER A 132 -1.10 -9.46 -0.56
C SER A 132 -2.38 -10.29 -0.47
N LEU A 133 -3.43 -9.71 0.12
CA LEU A 133 -4.77 -10.33 0.22
C LEU A 133 -5.72 -9.81 -0.86
N ILE A 134 -5.18 -9.21 -1.93
CA ILE A 134 -5.97 -8.81 -3.09
C ILE A 134 -6.40 -10.10 -3.80
N PRO A 135 -7.69 -10.28 -4.13
CA PRO A 135 -8.13 -11.46 -4.87
C PRO A 135 -7.32 -11.58 -6.15
N ARG A 136 -6.84 -12.78 -6.47
CA ARG A 136 -6.12 -13.00 -7.72
C ARG A 136 -6.99 -12.64 -8.92
N MET A 137 -6.37 -12.26 -10.02
CA MET A 137 -7.04 -11.90 -11.28
C MET A 137 -6.77 -12.97 -12.33
N SER A 138 -7.77 -13.20 -13.18
CA SER A 138 -7.61 -13.99 -14.40
C SER A 138 -6.59 -13.34 -15.34
N ARG A 139 -5.93 -14.13 -16.17
CA ARG A 139 -5.07 -13.64 -17.27
C ARG A 139 -5.71 -12.53 -18.10
N ALA A 140 -6.94 -12.72 -18.57
CA ALA A 140 -7.68 -11.71 -19.35
C ALA A 140 -7.85 -10.37 -18.60
N ALA A 141 -7.97 -10.40 -17.27
CA ALA A 141 -8.08 -9.18 -16.47
C ALA A 141 -6.71 -8.51 -16.28
N ALA A 142 -5.62 -9.27 -16.23
CA ALA A 142 -4.26 -8.74 -16.22
C ALA A 142 -3.87 -8.12 -17.57
N GLU A 143 -4.27 -8.74 -18.69
CA GLU A 143 -4.10 -8.20 -20.04
C GLU A 143 -4.85 -6.87 -20.21
N ALA A 144 -6.14 -6.83 -19.85
CA ALA A 144 -6.90 -5.58 -19.86
C ALA A 144 -6.28 -4.50 -18.95
N LEU A 145 -5.75 -4.90 -17.79
CA LEU A 145 -5.06 -3.97 -16.89
C LEU A 145 -3.75 -3.44 -17.51
N LEU A 146 -3.01 -4.27 -18.25
CA LEU A 146 -1.81 -3.85 -18.97
C LEU A 146 -2.17 -2.88 -20.11
N GLU A 147 -3.21 -3.16 -20.89
CA GLU A 147 -3.69 -2.24 -21.92
C GLU A 147 -4.06 -0.87 -21.34
N GLU A 148 -4.75 -0.84 -20.19
CA GLU A 148 -5.03 0.41 -19.48
C GLU A 148 -3.75 1.12 -19.03
N VAL A 149 -2.73 0.39 -18.55
CA VAL A 149 -1.42 0.96 -18.18
C VAL A 149 -0.78 1.60 -19.41
N LEU A 150 -0.73 0.90 -20.54
CA LEU A 150 -0.11 1.40 -21.77
C LEU A 150 -0.86 2.61 -22.34
N ALA A 151 -2.19 2.62 -22.28
CA ALA A 151 -3.00 3.79 -22.66
C ALA A 151 -2.70 5.01 -21.77
N ARG A 152 -2.51 4.81 -20.46
CA ARG A 152 -2.10 5.88 -19.54
C ARG A 152 -0.69 6.39 -19.85
N VAL A 153 0.24 5.48 -20.16
CA VAL A 153 1.61 5.82 -20.58
C VAL A 153 1.61 6.64 -21.87
N ALA A 154 0.83 6.25 -22.87
CA ALA A 154 0.67 7.02 -24.10
C ALA A 154 0.14 8.43 -23.82
N LYS A 155 -0.88 8.55 -22.95
CA LYS A 155 -1.42 9.85 -22.54
C LYS A 155 -0.38 10.72 -21.82
N ILE A 156 0.44 10.12 -20.97
CA ILE A 156 1.55 10.80 -20.27
C ILE A 156 2.59 11.32 -21.27
N ASN A 157 2.95 10.50 -22.26
CA ASN A 157 3.90 10.90 -23.29
C ASN A 157 3.36 11.98 -24.23
N SER A 158 2.03 12.09 -24.39
CA SER A 158 1.39 13.19 -25.11
C SER A 158 1.09 14.46 -24.27
N ASP A 159 1.30 14.42 -22.96
CA ASP A 159 0.99 15.53 -22.05
C ASP A 159 2.21 16.44 -21.87
N ASP A 160 2.21 17.58 -22.55
CA ASP A 160 3.31 18.56 -22.54
C ASP A 160 3.40 19.36 -21.24
N GLU A 161 2.42 19.26 -20.32
CA GLU A 161 2.55 19.84 -18.98
C GLU A 161 3.41 18.99 -18.04
N LEU A 162 3.61 17.71 -18.37
CA LEU A 162 4.50 16.84 -17.60
C LEU A 162 5.97 17.12 -17.96
N LEU A 163 6.88 16.73 -17.06
CA LEU A 163 8.32 16.95 -17.25
C LEU A 163 9.12 15.67 -17.53
N HIS A 164 8.46 14.52 -17.64
CA HIS A 164 9.10 13.27 -18.01
C HIS A 164 8.35 12.58 -19.15
N TYR A 165 9.10 11.84 -19.95
CA TYR A 165 8.61 10.77 -20.80
C TYR A 165 8.79 9.44 -20.07
N VAL A 166 7.90 8.50 -20.34
CA VAL A 166 8.12 7.08 -20.08
C VAL A 166 8.67 6.48 -21.38
N THR A 167 9.96 6.16 -21.40
CA THR A 167 10.66 5.70 -22.61
C THR A 167 10.61 4.19 -22.77
N GLU A 168 10.37 3.46 -21.68
CA GLU A 168 10.26 2.00 -21.70
C GLU A 168 9.28 1.50 -20.64
N VAL A 169 8.52 0.46 -20.99
CA VAL A 169 7.74 -0.34 -20.04
C VAL A 169 8.07 -1.81 -20.24
N ARG A 170 8.47 -2.48 -19.16
CA ARG A 170 8.65 -3.94 -19.11
C ARG A 170 7.64 -4.56 -18.16
N VAL A 171 7.12 -5.72 -18.54
CA VAL A 171 6.38 -6.60 -17.62
C VAL A 171 7.30 -7.72 -17.16
N PHE A 172 7.13 -8.17 -15.92
CA PHE A 172 7.93 -9.26 -15.36
C PHE A 172 7.12 -10.08 -14.34
N GLY A 173 7.78 -10.98 -13.62
CA GLY A 173 7.15 -11.73 -12.55
C GLY A 173 6.08 -12.70 -13.05
N SER A 174 5.01 -12.85 -12.27
CA SER A 174 3.99 -13.89 -12.52
C SER A 174 3.27 -13.73 -13.86
N TYR A 175 3.20 -12.50 -14.40
CA TYR A 175 2.57 -12.21 -15.68
C TYR A 175 3.21 -12.96 -16.87
N LEU A 176 4.53 -13.19 -16.81
CA LEU A 176 5.30 -13.88 -17.86
C LEU A 176 5.22 -15.42 -17.77
N THR A 177 4.57 -15.97 -16.74
CA THR A 177 4.36 -17.41 -16.61
C THR A 177 3.05 -17.83 -17.25
N ASP A 178 2.82 -19.13 -17.48
CA ASP A 178 1.55 -19.67 -18.00
C ASP A 178 0.42 -19.73 -16.95
N SER A 179 0.60 -19.09 -15.78
CA SER A 179 -0.42 -19.10 -14.73
C SER A 179 -1.64 -18.28 -15.15
N ASP A 180 -2.82 -18.91 -15.20
CA ASP A 180 -4.08 -18.18 -15.43
C ASP A 180 -4.58 -17.41 -14.21
N ASP A 181 -3.90 -17.61 -13.07
CA ASP A 181 -4.21 -17.04 -11.78
C ASP A 181 -3.08 -16.10 -11.35
N LEU A 182 -3.28 -14.78 -11.36
CA LEU A 182 -2.24 -13.75 -11.15
C LEU A 182 -2.53 -12.87 -9.93
N GLY A 183 -1.51 -12.55 -9.11
CA GLY A 183 -1.69 -11.70 -7.93
C GLY A 183 -1.87 -10.22 -8.29
N ASP A 184 -0.83 -9.67 -8.90
CA ASP A 184 -0.66 -8.30 -9.37
C ASP A 184 0.03 -8.29 -10.74
N LEU A 185 0.02 -7.11 -11.36
CA LEU A 185 0.74 -6.82 -12.59
C LEU A 185 2.03 -6.08 -12.22
N ASP A 186 3.15 -6.77 -12.36
CA ASP A 186 4.49 -6.24 -12.14
C ASP A 186 4.98 -5.50 -13.38
N VAL A 187 5.20 -4.19 -13.24
CA VAL A 187 5.59 -3.30 -14.34
C VAL A 187 6.82 -2.50 -13.93
N ALA A 188 7.91 -2.65 -14.69
CA ALA A 188 9.07 -1.79 -14.60
C ALA A 188 9.00 -0.68 -15.66
N ILE A 189 9.29 0.56 -15.28
CA ILE A 189 9.29 1.71 -16.19
C ILE A 189 10.66 2.37 -16.23
N LYS A 190 11.01 2.86 -17.42
CA LYS A 190 12.13 3.79 -17.61
C LYS A 190 11.57 5.15 -17.93
N MET A 191 12.09 6.17 -17.27
CA MET A 191 11.69 7.55 -17.50
C MET A 191 12.88 8.40 -17.90
N GLU A 192 12.63 9.37 -18.77
CA GLU A 192 13.61 10.37 -19.16
C GLU A 192 13.02 11.76 -19.00
N ARG A 193 13.87 12.72 -18.63
CA ARG A 193 13.44 14.12 -18.47
C ARG A 193 13.08 14.70 -19.83
N ARG A 194 11.93 15.37 -19.89
CA ARG A 194 11.61 16.27 -21.00
C ARG A 194 12.61 17.42 -20.98
N ARG A 195 13.04 17.83 -22.17
CA ARG A 195 13.78 19.07 -22.32
C ARG A 195 12.83 20.24 -22.08
N ILE A 196 13.25 21.17 -21.24
CA ILE A 196 12.48 22.36 -20.92
C ILE A 196 13.32 23.60 -21.20
N GLU A 197 12.66 24.73 -21.37
CA GLU A 197 13.32 26.03 -21.35
C GLU A 197 13.43 26.51 -19.89
N GLY A 198 14.63 26.99 -19.52
CA GLY A 198 14.90 27.49 -18.18
C GLY A 198 15.31 26.42 -17.16
N GLU A 199 15.16 26.75 -15.88
CA GLU A 199 15.68 25.94 -14.78
C GLU A 199 14.72 24.80 -14.39
N TRP A 200 15.24 23.56 -14.38
CA TRP A 200 14.51 22.36 -13.96
C TRP A 200 13.83 22.50 -12.60
N VAL A 201 14.54 23.05 -11.61
CA VAL A 201 14.02 23.21 -10.25
C VAL A 201 12.77 24.09 -10.24
N LYS A 202 12.77 25.19 -11.01
CA LYS A 202 11.62 26.10 -11.12
C LYS A 202 10.44 25.41 -11.80
N ALA A 203 10.67 24.68 -12.88
CA ALA A 203 9.62 23.91 -13.57
C ALA A 203 9.02 22.83 -12.66
N ALA A 204 9.85 22.09 -11.92
CA ALA A 204 9.39 21.07 -10.97
C ALA A 204 8.54 21.68 -9.85
N GLN A 205 8.95 22.82 -9.31
CA GLN A 205 8.19 23.56 -8.31
C GLN A 205 6.85 24.07 -8.87
N ALA A 206 6.84 24.63 -10.08
CA ALA A 206 5.62 25.10 -10.73
C ALA A 206 4.61 23.96 -10.98
N LEU A 207 5.09 22.79 -11.43
CA LEU A 207 4.24 21.60 -11.56
C LEU A 207 3.69 21.14 -10.20
N ALA A 208 4.51 21.18 -9.15
CA ALA A 208 4.07 20.86 -7.79
C ALA A 208 3.00 21.85 -7.29
N ASP A 209 3.14 23.14 -7.56
CA ASP A 209 2.15 24.17 -7.19
C ASP A 209 0.83 23.98 -7.92
N LYS A 210 0.87 23.69 -9.23
CA LYS A 210 -0.31 23.36 -10.04
C LYS A 210 -1.09 22.15 -9.49
N SER A 211 -0.42 21.23 -8.79
CA SER A 211 -1.07 20.04 -8.23
C SER A 211 -2.02 20.34 -7.06
N GLY A 212 -1.96 21.53 -6.46
CA GLY A 212 -2.74 21.91 -5.27
C GLY A 212 -2.34 21.17 -3.99
N ARG A 213 -1.20 20.45 -4.01
CA ARG A 213 -0.73 19.66 -2.87
C ARG A 213 0.26 20.45 -2.01
N THR A 214 0.09 20.37 -0.70
CA THR A 214 1.11 20.80 0.26
C THR A 214 2.24 19.77 0.29
N LEU A 215 3.42 20.13 -0.21
CA LEU A 215 4.60 19.26 -0.31
C LEU A 215 5.81 19.94 0.32
N SER A 216 6.66 19.16 1.00
CA SER A 216 7.97 19.63 1.48
C SER A 216 8.90 19.94 0.30
N PHE A 217 9.96 20.72 0.55
CA PHE A 217 10.92 21.11 -0.50
C PHE A 217 11.46 19.91 -1.29
N PHE A 218 11.92 18.85 -0.61
CA PHE A 218 12.43 17.64 -1.27
C PHE A 218 11.38 16.93 -2.13
N HIS A 219 10.14 16.81 -1.65
CA HIS A 219 9.06 16.22 -2.44
C HIS A 219 8.68 17.06 -3.66
N ARG A 220 8.92 18.38 -3.64
CA ARG A 220 8.68 19.24 -4.81
C ARG A 220 9.72 19.01 -5.90
N LEU A 221 10.96 18.71 -5.55
CA LEU A 221 12.03 18.42 -6.53
C LEU A 221 11.80 17.12 -7.29
N THR A 222 11.31 16.08 -6.60
CA THR A 222 10.99 14.76 -7.19
C THR A 222 9.53 14.63 -7.63
N PHE A 223 8.74 15.70 -7.48
CA PHE A 223 7.33 15.69 -7.84
C PHE A 223 7.06 15.30 -9.29
N PRO A 224 7.83 15.75 -10.29
CA PRO A 224 7.49 15.44 -11.68
C PRO A 224 7.56 13.95 -12.00
N GLU A 225 8.54 13.23 -11.43
CA GLU A 225 8.61 11.78 -11.53
C GLU A 225 7.49 11.09 -10.75
N THR A 226 7.27 11.55 -9.51
CA THR A 226 6.23 11.03 -8.63
C THR A 226 4.84 11.13 -9.27
N GLU A 227 4.58 12.23 -9.98
CA GLU A 227 3.32 12.46 -10.68
C GLU A 227 3.11 11.48 -11.82
N VAL A 228 4.16 11.20 -12.63
CA VAL A 228 4.11 10.15 -13.67
C VAL A 228 3.78 8.80 -13.05
N ARG A 229 4.53 8.36 -12.03
CA ARG A 229 4.29 7.07 -11.34
C ARG A 229 2.87 6.98 -10.78
N ARG A 230 2.36 8.07 -10.18
CA ARG A 230 0.99 8.13 -9.65
C ARG A 230 -0.07 8.02 -10.74
N ARG A 231 0.11 8.70 -11.87
CA ARG A 231 -0.81 8.65 -13.00
C ARG A 231 -0.85 7.25 -13.61
N ILE A 232 0.29 6.56 -13.72
CA ILE A 232 0.36 5.15 -14.17
C ILE A 232 -0.36 4.23 -13.18
N LYS A 233 -0.06 4.34 -11.88
CA LYS A 233 -0.62 3.45 -10.84
C LYS A 233 -2.12 3.65 -10.62
N ARG A 234 -2.64 4.87 -10.81
CA ARG A 234 -4.06 5.25 -10.59
C ARG A 234 -4.62 4.79 -9.22
N ARG A 235 -3.76 4.64 -8.22
CA ARG A 235 -4.08 4.02 -6.91
C ARG A 235 -4.66 2.60 -7.00
N LEU A 236 -4.49 1.91 -8.13
CA LEU A 236 -4.87 0.52 -8.27
C LEU A 236 -3.84 -0.34 -7.54
N PRO A 237 -4.24 -1.08 -6.50
CA PRO A 237 -3.30 -1.86 -5.69
C PRO A 237 -2.81 -3.11 -6.43
N ARG A 238 -3.41 -3.43 -7.58
CA ARG A 238 -3.03 -4.54 -8.49
C ARG A 238 -1.85 -4.20 -9.41
N ILE A 239 -1.28 -2.99 -9.33
CA ILE A 239 -0.12 -2.60 -10.14
C ILE A 239 1.06 -2.35 -9.20
N SER A 240 2.11 -3.12 -9.40
CA SER A 240 3.41 -2.97 -8.76
C SER A 240 4.36 -2.27 -9.74
N LEU A 241 4.91 -1.13 -9.33
CA LEU A 241 5.73 -0.26 -10.19
C LEU A 241 7.18 -0.28 -9.72
N HIS A 242 8.07 -0.59 -10.65
CA HIS A 242 9.52 -0.71 -10.46
C HIS A 242 10.26 0.18 -11.47
N GLU A 243 11.55 0.41 -11.24
CA GLU A 243 12.43 0.95 -12.27
C GLU A 243 13.02 -0.18 -13.15
N THR A 244 13.29 0.09 -14.43
CA THR A 244 13.97 -0.91 -15.28
C THR A 244 15.38 -1.23 -14.79
N SER A 245 16.05 -0.30 -14.11
CA SER A 245 17.36 -0.49 -13.48
C SER A 245 17.34 -1.63 -12.46
N GLU A 246 16.26 -1.80 -11.69
CA GLU A 246 16.11 -2.91 -10.74
C GLU A 246 16.18 -4.28 -11.45
N LEU A 247 15.62 -4.37 -12.66
CA LEU A 247 15.67 -5.59 -13.48
C LEU A 247 17.03 -5.75 -14.17
N ASP A 248 17.65 -4.66 -14.61
CA ASP A 248 18.97 -4.67 -15.22
C ASP A 248 20.04 -5.15 -14.21
N GLU A 249 19.92 -4.74 -12.95
CA GLU A 249 20.78 -5.17 -11.83
C GLU A 249 20.48 -6.60 -11.37
N ASN A 250 19.27 -7.12 -11.63
CA ASN A 250 18.85 -8.46 -11.26
C ASN A 250 18.31 -9.26 -12.47
N PRO A 251 19.17 -9.66 -13.42
CA PRO A 251 18.73 -10.31 -14.66
C PRO A 251 17.90 -11.58 -14.46
N GLN A 252 18.05 -12.26 -13.32
CA GLN A 252 17.23 -13.43 -12.97
C GLN A 252 15.74 -13.12 -12.79
N MET A 253 15.35 -11.87 -12.54
CA MET A 253 13.93 -11.46 -12.50
C MET A 253 13.31 -11.41 -13.90
N GLY A 254 14.15 -11.42 -14.94
CA GLY A 254 13.73 -11.31 -16.33
C GLY A 254 13.06 -9.97 -16.63
N GLY A 255 12.29 -9.94 -17.72
CA GLY A 255 11.51 -8.77 -18.11
C GLY A 255 11.31 -8.73 -19.62
N GLN A 256 10.08 -8.51 -20.04
CA GLN A 256 9.74 -8.33 -21.45
C GLN A 256 9.31 -6.90 -21.70
N THR A 257 10.03 -6.21 -22.58
CA THR A 257 9.64 -4.87 -23.05
C THR A 257 8.35 -4.97 -23.86
N VAL A 258 7.32 -4.27 -23.40
CA VAL A 258 5.98 -4.22 -24.01
C VAL A 258 5.64 -2.84 -24.56
N TYR A 259 6.46 -1.84 -24.24
CA TYR A 259 6.33 -0.48 -24.77
C TYR A 259 7.70 0.18 -24.84
N SER A 260 7.94 0.89 -25.94
CA SER A 260 9.09 1.77 -26.10
C SER A 260 8.62 3.07 -26.72
N PHE A 261 9.19 4.17 -26.27
CA PHE A 261 8.92 5.49 -26.79
C PHE A 261 10.22 6.23 -27.02
N THR A 262 10.39 6.76 -28.23
CA THR A 262 11.51 7.62 -28.59
C THR A 262 11.10 9.07 -28.40
N PRO A 263 11.72 9.80 -27.46
CA PRO A 263 11.49 11.24 -27.33
C PRO A 263 11.75 11.97 -28.65
N PRO A 264 11.02 13.06 -28.95
CA PRO A 264 11.24 13.85 -30.16
C PRO A 264 12.70 14.32 -30.30
N ALA A 265 13.26 14.22 -31.51
CA ALA A 265 14.62 14.63 -31.82
C ALA A 265 14.80 16.17 -31.76
N ASP A 266 16.05 16.58 -31.55
CA ASP A 266 16.47 17.97 -31.36
C ASP A 266 16.52 18.76 -32.67
N ASN A 267 15.54 19.62 -32.94
CA ASN A 267 15.54 20.51 -34.12
C ASN A 267 16.27 21.84 -33.89
N ARG A 268 17.41 21.84 -33.17
CA ARG A 268 18.24 23.05 -32.94
C ARG A 268 19.68 22.96 -33.46
N GLN A 269 19.92 22.20 -34.53
CA GLN A 269 21.14 22.32 -35.36
C GLN A 269 20.89 22.96 -36.74
N ALA A 270 19.84 23.76 -36.88
CA ALA A 270 19.62 24.53 -38.11
C ALA A 270 19.20 25.96 -37.75
N SER A 271 20.16 26.79 -37.34
CA SER A 271 20.18 28.26 -37.49
C SER A 271 21.54 28.78 -37.06
#